data_AF-A0A533W214-F1
#
_entry.id   AF-A0A533W214-F1
#
_cell.length_a   1.000
_cell.length_b   1.000
_cell.length_c   1.000
_cell.angle_alpha   90.00
_cell.angle_beta   90.00
_cell.angle_gamma   90.00
#
_symmetry.space_group_name_H-M   'P 1'
#
loop_
_entity.id
_entity.type
_entity.pdbx_description
1 polymer ?
#
loop_
_entity_poly.entity_id
_entity_poly.type
_entity_poly.pdbx_seq_one_letter_code
_entity_poly.pdbx_strand_id
1 'polypeptide(L)'
;MVRKRIGRVKFVVSEVPHRKQRYETVGDWIPGKPVAVRVSRMKDERYVFLVALHELVEYELCRMKGITDERVVEFDKKFERERSMGLREKWEEPGDDARAPYRREHQFATMIERMVAQKLAVRWPDYEKTVTALSSRPRFVARQMVTSGN
;
A
#
# COMPACT_ATOMS: atom_id res chain seq x y z
N MET A 1 -33.50 22.01 2.02
CA MET A 1 -32.19 21.30 2.06
C MET A 1 -32.19 20.22 0.98
N VAL A 2 -31.50 20.46 -0.15
CA VAL A 2 -31.44 19.49 -1.25
C VAL A 2 -30.52 18.36 -0.83
N ARG A 3 -31.06 17.17 -0.54
CA ARG A 3 -30.26 15.96 -0.35
C ARG A 3 -29.65 15.60 -1.71
N LYS A 4 -28.40 15.98 -1.93
CA LYS A 4 -27.62 15.57 -3.11
C LYS A 4 -27.65 14.04 -3.14
N ARG A 5 -28.20 13.46 -4.21
CA ARG A 5 -28.30 12.00 -4.39
C ARG A 5 -26.89 11.43 -4.24
N ILE A 6 -26.65 10.66 -3.18
CA ILE A 6 -25.37 9.98 -2.98
C ILE A 6 -25.20 9.05 -4.18
N GLY A 7 -24.27 9.36 -5.07
CA GLY A 7 -23.93 8.48 -6.17
C GLY A 7 -23.55 7.12 -5.60
N ARG A 8 -23.97 6.03 -6.25
CA ARG A 8 -23.57 4.68 -5.82
C ARG A 8 -22.05 4.59 -5.86
N VAL A 9 -21.42 4.32 -4.72
CA VAL A 9 -19.99 4.03 -4.65
C VAL A 9 -19.80 2.56 -4.98
N LYS A 10 -18.86 2.27 -5.88
CA LYS A 10 -18.49 0.90 -6.27
C LYS A 10 -16.98 0.74 -6.10
N PHE A 11 -16.59 -0.27 -5.35
CA PHE A 11 -15.22 -0.72 -5.20
C PHE A 11 -15.02 -2.03 -5.98
N VAL A 12 -13.84 -2.19 -6.56
CA VAL A 12 -13.36 -3.46 -7.10
C VAL A 12 -12.06 -3.78 -6.37
N VAL A 13 -12.08 -4.84 -5.57
CA VAL A 13 -10.91 -5.32 -4.83
C VAL A 13 -10.35 -6.53 -5.59
N SER A 14 -9.06 -6.49 -5.89
CA SER A 14 -8.39 -7.57 -6.62
C SER A 14 -7.01 -7.85 -6.04
N GLU A 15 -6.68 -9.13 -5.89
CA GLU A 15 -5.28 -9.52 -5.74
C GLU A 15 -4.53 -9.43 -7.09
N VAL A 16 -3.27 -9.01 -7.05
CA VAL A 16 -2.39 -8.91 -8.22
C VAL A 16 -1.00 -9.45 -7.89
N PRO A 17 -0.23 -9.96 -8.87
CA PRO A 17 1.21 -10.18 -8.66
C PRO A 17 1.87 -8.86 -8.22
N HIS A 18 2.71 -8.89 -7.18
CA HIS A 18 3.35 -7.68 -6.61
C HIS A 18 3.99 -6.77 -7.68
N ARG A 19 4.71 -7.36 -8.66
CA ARG A 19 5.32 -6.64 -9.79
C ARG A 19 4.35 -5.89 -10.72
N LYS A 20 3.03 -6.08 -10.57
CA LYS A 20 1.99 -5.40 -11.35
C LYS A 20 1.39 -4.20 -10.61
N GLN A 21 1.88 -3.87 -9.41
CA GLN A 21 1.53 -2.64 -8.73
C GLN A 21 2.06 -1.41 -9.47
N ARG A 22 1.44 -0.24 -9.27
CA ARG A 22 1.84 1.01 -9.95
C ARG A 22 3.24 1.49 -9.54
N TYR A 23 3.70 1.08 -8.36
CA TYR A 23 4.99 1.34 -7.75
C TYR A 23 5.28 0.27 -6.69
N GLU A 24 6.42 0.35 -6.00
CA GLU A 24 6.77 -0.58 -4.92
C GLU A 24 5.85 -0.34 -3.72
N THR A 25 4.76 -1.10 -3.65
CA THR A 25 3.77 -1.05 -2.56
C THR A 25 3.04 -2.40 -2.43
N VAL A 26 2.59 -2.73 -1.23
CA VAL A 26 1.81 -3.96 -1.00
C VAL A 26 0.33 -3.75 -1.34
N GLY A 27 -0.23 -2.58 -1.00
CA GLY A 27 -1.61 -2.17 -1.32
C GLY A 27 -1.64 -0.87 -2.12
N ASP A 28 -2.68 -0.69 -2.93
CA ASP A 28 -2.83 0.49 -3.78
C ASP A 28 -4.31 0.75 -4.08
N TRP A 29 -4.84 1.90 -3.63
CA TRP A 29 -6.13 2.41 -4.06
C TRP A 29 -5.98 3.33 -5.28
N ILE A 30 -6.89 3.19 -6.25
CA ILE A 30 -6.89 3.94 -7.51
C ILE A 30 -8.26 4.59 -7.69
N PRO A 31 -8.35 5.93 -7.65
CA PRO A 31 -9.63 6.62 -7.78
C PRO A 31 -10.24 6.36 -9.17
N GLY A 32 -11.55 6.22 -9.22
CA GLY A 32 -12.27 5.91 -10.45
C GLY A 32 -13.74 5.60 -10.22
N LYS A 33 -14.42 5.16 -11.28
CA LYS A 33 -15.79 4.65 -11.24
C LYS A 33 -15.85 3.30 -11.98
N PRO A 34 -15.50 2.18 -11.34
CA PRO A 34 -15.30 1.98 -9.89
C PRO A 34 -13.94 2.44 -9.36
N VAL A 35 -13.84 2.62 -8.05
CA VAL A 35 -12.56 2.71 -7.33
C VAL A 35 -11.94 1.33 -7.33
N ALA A 36 -10.67 1.22 -7.71
CA ALA A 36 -9.96 -0.06 -7.67
C ALA A 36 -9.06 -0.12 -6.44
N VAL A 37 -9.07 -1.23 -5.73
CA VAL A 37 -8.12 -1.56 -4.67
C VAL A 37 -7.34 -2.78 -5.12
N ARG A 38 -6.02 -2.65 -5.21
CA ARG A 38 -5.12 -3.71 -5.64
C ARG A 38 -4.23 -4.13 -4.49
N VAL A 39 -4.21 -5.42 -4.21
CA VAL A 39 -3.39 -5.98 -3.14
C VAL A 39 -2.42 -6.99 -3.73
N SER A 40 -1.16 -6.92 -3.30
CA SER A 40 -0.16 -7.89 -3.68
C SER A 40 -0.54 -9.28 -3.15
N ARG A 41 -0.53 -10.27 -4.03
CA ARG A 41 -0.83 -11.66 -3.67
C ARG A 41 0.09 -12.15 -2.54
N MET A 42 -0.52 -12.68 -1.49
CA MET A 42 0.15 -13.35 -0.37
C MET A 42 -0.38 -14.78 -0.22
N LYS A 43 0.33 -15.62 0.54
CA LYS A 43 -0.10 -17.01 0.77
C LYS A 43 -1.35 -17.11 1.65
N ASP A 44 -1.46 -16.23 2.64
CA ASP A 44 -2.59 -16.17 3.55
C ASP A 44 -3.61 -15.14 3.03
N GLU A 45 -4.80 -15.60 2.67
CA GLU A 45 -5.87 -14.73 2.17
C GLU A 45 -6.32 -13.68 3.18
N ARG A 46 -6.16 -13.95 4.48
CA ARG A 46 -6.46 -12.98 5.54
C ARG A 46 -5.55 -11.77 5.43
N TYR A 47 -4.31 -11.95 4.99
CA TYR A 47 -3.36 -10.85 4.83
C TYR A 47 -3.77 -9.98 3.64
N VAL A 48 -4.22 -10.61 2.55
CA VAL A 48 -4.76 -9.90 1.39
C VAL A 48 -5.99 -9.08 1.79
N PHE A 49 -6.87 -9.68 2.59
CA PHE A 49 -8.05 -8.99 3.11
C PHE A 49 -7.71 -7.82 4.03
N LEU A 50 -6.73 -7.98 4.92
CA LEU A 50 -6.28 -6.92 5.85
C LEU A 50 -5.71 -5.71 5.10
N VAL A 51 -4.83 -5.93 4.13
CA VAL A 51 -4.34 -4.84 3.27
C VAL A 51 -5.50 -4.22 2.49
N ALA A 52 -6.41 -5.01 1.91
CA ALA A 52 -7.56 -4.46 1.19
C ALA A 52 -8.44 -3.57 2.08
N LEU A 53 -8.64 -3.97 3.34
CA LEU A 53 -9.35 -3.17 4.33
C LEU A 53 -8.61 -1.87 4.64
N HIS A 54 -7.28 -1.93 4.82
CA HIS A 54 -6.43 -0.76 5.02
C HIS A 54 -6.62 0.25 3.87
N GLU A 55 -6.46 -0.20 2.62
CA GLU A 55 -6.62 0.63 1.43
C GLU A 55 -8.03 1.25 1.32
N LEU A 56 -9.08 0.49 1.64
CA LEU A 56 -10.47 0.98 1.58
C LEU A 56 -10.72 2.10 2.60
N VAL A 57 -10.21 1.92 3.83
CA VAL A 57 -10.36 2.91 4.90
C VAL A 57 -9.54 4.15 4.60
N GLU A 58 -8.27 3.98 4.22
CA GLU A 58 -7.38 5.09 3.87
C GLU A 58 -7.93 5.90 2.70
N TYR A 59 -8.33 5.23 1.61
CA TYR A 59 -8.96 5.88 0.46
C TYR A 59 -10.14 6.76 0.86
N GLU A 60 -11.08 6.22 1.64
CA GLU A 60 -12.30 6.95 1.99
C GLU A 60 -11.98 8.18 2.85
N LEU A 61 -11.04 8.05 3.79
CA LEU A 61 -10.60 9.17 4.63
C LEU A 61 -9.83 10.23 3.82
N CYS A 62 -8.92 9.81 2.93
CA CYS A 62 -8.22 10.69 2.00
C CYS A 62 -9.20 11.45 1.11
N ARG A 63 -10.16 10.73 0.51
CA ARG A 63 -11.23 11.30 -0.34
C ARG A 63 -12.05 12.35 0.40
N MET A 64 -12.45 12.07 1.64
CA MET A 64 -13.22 13.00 2.47
C MET A 64 -12.44 14.28 2.82
N LYS A 65 -11.11 14.20 2.86
CA LYS A 65 -10.21 15.32 3.17
C LYS A 65 -9.61 16.00 1.94
N GLY A 66 -9.96 15.56 0.74
CA GLY A 66 -9.40 16.09 -0.51
C GLY A 66 -7.90 15.78 -0.69
N ILE A 67 -7.41 14.72 -0.05
CA ILE A 67 -6.07 14.19 -0.30
C ILE A 67 -6.17 13.32 -1.56
N THR A 68 -5.43 13.69 -2.60
CA THR A 68 -5.57 13.08 -3.93
C THR A 68 -4.58 11.93 -4.11
N ASP A 69 -4.91 11.03 -5.04
CA ASP A 69 -4.04 9.93 -5.49
C ASP A 69 -2.66 10.44 -5.88
N GLU A 70 -2.61 11.52 -6.66
CA GLU A 70 -1.36 12.08 -7.15
C GLU A 70 -0.44 12.50 -6.00
N ARG A 71 -1.00 13.10 -4.93
CA ARG A 71 -0.24 13.53 -3.76
C ARG A 71 0.30 12.35 -2.94
N VAL A 72 -0.49 11.28 -2.79
CA VAL A 72 -0.06 10.06 -2.09
C VAL A 72 1.00 9.33 -2.89
N VAL A 73 0.73 9.04 -4.16
CA VAL A 73 1.64 8.32 -5.05
C VAL A 73 2.96 9.09 -5.26
N GLU A 74 2.93 10.42 -5.37
CA GLU A 74 4.16 11.22 -5.45
C GLU A 74 5.01 11.09 -4.19
N PHE A 75 4.37 11.17 -3.01
CA PHE A 75 5.04 11.02 -1.73
C PHE A 75 5.64 9.62 -1.59
N ASP A 76 4.86 8.57 -1.82
CA ASP A 76 5.31 7.18 -1.68
C ASP A 76 6.46 6.86 -2.63
N LYS A 77 6.35 7.26 -3.91
CA LYS A 77 7.45 7.07 -4.86
C LYS A 77 8.71 7.82 -4.44
N LYS A 78 8.58 9.00 -3.81
CA LYS A 78 9.73 9.72 -3.27
C LYS A 78 10.32 8.97 -2.07
N PHE A 79 9.47 8.48 -1.17
CA PHE A 79 9.88 7.67 -0.02
C PHE A 79 10.65 6.42 -0.47
N GLU A 80 10.15 5.70 -1.47
CA GLU A 80 10.82 4.52 -2.02
C GLU A 80 12.14 4.85 -2.73
N ARG A 81 12.25 6.01 -3.36
CA ARG A 81 13.55 6.51 -3.86
C ARG A 81 14.51 6.77 -2.70
N GLU A 82 14.08 7.45 -1.65
CA GLU A 82 14.87 7.66 -0.42
C GLU A 82 15.33 6.32 0.17
N ARG A 83 14.45 5.31 0.25
CA ARG A 83 14.76 3.93 0.68
C ARG A 83 15.81 3.27 -0.19
N SER A 84 15.70 3.39 -1.52
CA SER A 84 16.70 2.84 -2.45
C SER A 84 18.09 3.47 -2.33
N MET A 85 18.18 4.67 -1.76
CA MET A 85 19.43 5.37 -1.46
C MET A 85 19.95 5.09 -0.04
N GLY A 86 19.27 4.23 0.73
CA GLY A 86 19.62 3.92 2.12
C GLY A 86 19.27 5.04 3.11
N LEU A 87 18.42 5.99 2.72
CA LEU A 87 17.95 7.08 3.59
C LEU A 87 16.70 6.70 4.40
N ARG A 88 16.13 5.52 4.11
CA ARG A 88 15.01 4.92 4.83
C ARG A 88 15.29 3.46 5.09
N GLU A 89 14.85 3.02 6.25
CA GLU A 89 14.90 1.63 6.65
C GLU A 89 13.83 0.82 5.92
N LYS A 90 14.08 -0.48 5.84
CA LYS A 90 13.24 -1.43 5.13
C LYS A 90 11.85 -1.61 5.76
N TRP A 91 11.73 -1.39 7.07
CA TRP A 91 10.50 -1.54 7.84
C TRP A 91 9.74 -0.22 8.03
N GLU A 92 10.30 0.91 7.60
CA GLU A 92 9.55 2.17 7.63
C GLU A 92 8.43 2.13 6.58
N GLU A 93 7.23 2.53 6.98
CA GLU A 93 6.08 2.70 6.09
C GLU A 93 5.94 4.18 5.70
N PRO A 94 5.71 4.50 4.41
CA PRO A 94 5.58 5.89 3.96
C PRO A 94 4.46 6.63 4.69
N GLY A 95 3.34 5.95 4.96
CA GLY A 95 2.20 6.53 5.66
C GLY A 95 2.44 6.85 7.14
N ASP A 96 3.53 6.39 7.76
CA ASP A 96 3.88 6.75 9.14
C ASP A 96 4.85 7.94 9.24
N ASP A 97 5.50 8.32 8.12
CA ASP A 97 6.41 9.46 8.04
C ASP A 97 5.65 10.76 8.37
N ALA A 98 6.23 11.59 9.24
CA ALA A 98 5.64 12.87 9.67
C ALA A 98 5.31 13.83 8.51
N ARG A 99 5.98 13.67 7.35
CA ARG A 99 5.79 14.46 6.13
C ARG A 99 4.67 13.91 5.24
N ALA A 100 4.16 12.71 5.50
CA ALA A 100 3.15 12.09 4.66
C ALA A 100 1.83 12.87 4.73
N PRO A 101 1.25 13.28 3.59
CA PRO A 101 0.02 14.07 3.58
C PRO A 101 -1.20 13.30 4.07
N TYR A 102 -1.08 11.96 4.12
CA TYR A 102 -2.13 11.01 4.52
C TYR A 102 -1.81 10.29 5.85
N ARG A 103 -0.85 10.80 6.64
CA ARG A 103 -0.36 10.12 7.85
C ARG A 103 -1.46 9.75 8.84
N ARG A 104 -2.41 10.67 9.05
CA ARG A 104 -3.49 10.45 10.03
C ARG A 104 -4.47 9.39 9.54
N GLU A 105 -4.67 9.34 8.23
CA GLU A 105 -5.54 8.39 7.53
C GLU A 105 -4.91 7.00 7.56
N HIS A 106 -3.62 6.90 7.24
CA HIS A 106 -2.83 5.68 7.34
C HIS A 106 -2.87 5.09 8.76
N GLN A 107 -2.53 5.89 9.78
CA GLN A 107 -2.51 5.42 11.17
C GLN A 107 -3.87 4.93 11.66
N PHE A 108 -4.95 5.59 11.23
CA PHE A 108 -6.29 5.13 11.55
C PHE A 108 -6.63 3.83 10.82
N ALA A 109 -6.28 3.70 9.54
CA ALA A 109 -6.46 2.47 8.77
C ALA A 109 -5.68 1.30 9.40
N THR A 110 -4.43 1.49 9.80
CA THR A 110 -3.61 0.50 10.52
C THR A 110 -4.20 0.12 11.87
N MET A 111 -4.80 1.06 12.60
CA MET A 111 -5.50 0.76 13.85
C MET A 111 -6.68 -0.20 13.59
N ILE A 112 -7.52 0.09 12.60
CA ILE A 112 -8.65 -0.77 12.22
C ILE A 112 -8.16 -2.14 11.72
N GLU A 113 -7.11 -2.15 10.90
CA GLU A 113 -6.47 -3.36 10.41
C GLU A 113 -5.97 -4.25 11.56
N ARG A 114 -5.29 -3.69 12.56
CA ARG A 114 -4.84 -4.42 13.75
C ARG A 114 -6.02 -5.03 14.53
N MET A 115 -7.11 -4.29 14.70
CA MET A 115 -8.31 -4.78 15.38
C MET A 115 -8.93 -5.97 14.63
N VAL A 116 -9.02 -5.88 13.30
CA VAL A 116 -9.57 -6.96 12.47
C VAL A 116 -8.61 -8.15 12.40
N ALA A 117 -7.30 -7.91 12.33
CA ALA A 117 -6.28 -8.95 12.37
C ALA A 117 -6.40 -9.79 13.65
N GLN A 118 -6.57 -9.13 14.80
CA GLN A 118 -6.83 -9.79 16.07
C GLN A 118 -8.10 -10.66 16.01
N LYS A 119 -9.19 -10.12 15.44
CA LYS A 119 -10.46 -10.86 15.29
C LYS A 119 -10.34 -12.08 14.38
N LEU A 120 -9.48 -12.01 13.35
CA LEU A 120 -9.19 -13.08 12.40
C LEU A 120 -8.12 -14.07 12.88
N ALA A 121 -7.68 -13.96 14.14
CA ALA A 121 -6.57 -14.75 14.70
C ALA A 121 -5.29 -14.68 13.84
N VAL A 122 -5.00 -13.49 13.30
CA VAL A 122 -3.74 -13.18 12.62
C VAL A 122 -2.77 -12.61 13.63
N ARG A 123 -1.59 -13.23 13.73
CA ARG A 123 -0.49 -12.71 14.56
C ARG A 123 0.19 -11.56 13.83
N TRP A 124 0.11 -10.37 14.40
CA TRP A 124 0.67 -9.16 13.79
C TRP A 124 2.14 -9.28 13.36
N PRO A 125 3.06 -9.83 14.17
CA PRO A 125 4.47 -9.94 13.75
C PRO A 125 4.67 -10.83 12.52
N ASP A 126 3.87 -11.89 12.36
CA ASP A 126 3.96 -12.80 11.23
C ASP A 126 3.40 -12.15 9.95
N TYR A 127 2.32 -11.37 10.12
CA TYR A 127 1.70 -10.55 9.09
C TYR A 127 2.66 -9.47 8.57
N GLU A 128 3.15 -8.62 9.48
CA GLU A 128 4.05 -7.50 9.19
C GLU A 128 5.32 -7.99 8.48
N LYS A 129 5.94 -9.07 8.99
CA LYS A 129 7.08 -9.71 8.32
C LYS A 129 6.77 -10.13 6.88
N THR A 130 5.56 -10.63 6.62
CA THR A 130 5.14 -11.08 5.27
C THR A 130 4.92 -9.90 4.34
N VAL A 131 4.24 -8.85 4.82
CA VAL A 131 3.98 -7.60 4.09
C VAL A 131 5.30 -6.92 3.75
N THR A 132 6.15 -6.64 4.74
CA THR A 132 7.45 -5.99 4.53
C THR A 132 8.33 -6.79 3.56
N ALA A 133 8.30 -8.13 3.60
CA ALA A 133 9.12 -8.97 2.73
C ALA A 133 8.76 -8.88 1.23
N LEU A 134 7.58 -8.35 0.87
CA LEU A 134 7.20 -8.12 -0.52
C LEU A 134 7.97 -6.94 -1.12
N SER A 135 7.98 -5.79 -0.43
CA SER A 135 8.64 -4.52 -0.85
C SER A 135 10.17 -4.58 -0.87
N SER A 136 10.71 -5.76 -0.58
CA SER A 136 12.08 -5.99 -0.14
C SER A 136 12.85 -6.92 -1.04
N ARG A 137 12.19 -7.46 -2.08
CA ARG A 137 12.84 -8.39 -2.99
C ARG A 137 13.80 -7.60 -3.86
N PRO A 138 15.12 -7.91 -3.83
CA PRO A 138 16.06 -7.22 -4.68
C PRO A 138 15.61 -7.39 -6.13
N ARG A 139 15.47 -6.28 -6.85
CA ARG A 139 15.51 -6.32 -8.31
C ARG A 139 16.79 -7.08 -8.64
N PHE A 140 16.69 -8.23 -9.29
CA PHE A 140 17.85 -8.87 -9.91
C PHE A 140 18.44 -7.84 -10.86
N VAL A 141 19.46 -7.13 -10.41
CA VAL A 141 20.33 -6.37 -11.31
C VAL A 141 21.06 -7.46 -12.06
N ALA A 142 20.69 -7.67 -13.31
CA ALA A 142 21.46 -8.50 -14.21
C ALA A 142 22.88 -7.93 -14.20
N ARG A 143 23.80 -8.61 -13.51
CA ARG A 143 25.23 -8.34 -13.67
C ARG A 143 25.50 -8.56 -15.15
N GLN A 144 25.72 -7.49 -15.91
CA GLN A 144 26.39 -7.61 -17.19
C GLN A 144 27.72 -8.30 -16.90
N MET A 145 27.81 -9.57 -17.31
CA MET A 145 29.09 -10.25 -17.45
C MET A 145 29.85 -9.47 -18.52
N VAL A 146 30.76 -8.60 -18.09
CA VAL A 146 31.83 -8.11 -18.97
C VAL A 146 32.79 -9.28 -19.13
N THR A 147 32.51 -10.13 -20.12
CA THR A 147 33.54 -10.96 -20.72
C THR A 147 34.34 -10.07 -21.65
N SER A 148 35.45 -9.54 -21.15
CA SER A 148 36.51 -9.05 -22.02
C SER A 148 37.72 -9.95 -21.79
N GLY A 149 37.73 -11.06 -22.54
CA GLY A 149 38.96 -11.74 -22.87
C GLY A 149 39.68 -10.95 -23.96
N ASN A 150 40.92 -10.53 -23.65
CA ASN A 150 42.13 -10.79 -24.42
C ASN A 150 43.31 -10.12 -23.69
#